data_AF-A0A9Q3Q9Y4-F1
#
_entry.id   AF-A0A9Q3Q9Y4-F1
#
_cell.length_a   1.000
_cell.length_b   1.000
_cell.length_c   1.000
_cell.angle_alpha   90.00
_cell.angle_beta   90.00
_cell.angle_gamma   90.00
#
_symmetry.space_group_name_H-M   'P 1'
#
loop_
_entity.id
_entity.type
_entity.pdbx_description
1 polymer ?
#
loop_
_entity_poly.entity_id
_entity_poly.type
_entity_poly.pdbx_seq_one_letter_code
_entity_poly.pdbx_strand_id
1 'polypeptide(L)'
;MSRIGDWGERAYIHVYRIGLASRLLDQLASHPGNFDTLQELLDVTLELDTRYHERKKEKGGNQEKKPPVSRSNPSSLFFKKASPYTRAILM
;
A
#
# COMPACT_ATOMS: atom_id res chain seq x y z
N MET A 1 27.43 -32.92 -17.24
CA MET A 1 26.79 -32.10 -16.19
C MET A 1 25.56 -31.44 -16.79
N SER A 2 24.46 -31.51 -16.05
CA SER A 2 23.17 -30.78 -16.12
C SER A 2 22.43 -30.56 -17.44
N ARG A 3 21.30 -31.27 -17.57
CA ARG A 3 20.12 -30.96 -18.41
C ARG A 3 19.34 -29.75 -17.86
N ILE A 4 19.97 -28.59 -17.68
CA ILE A 4 19.19 -27.35 -17.62
C ILE A 4 18.66 -27.18 -19.05
N GLY A 5 17.37 -27.45 -19.25
CA GLY A 5 16.76 -27.36 -20.58
C GLY A 5 16.94 -25.97 -21.17
N ASP A 6 17.01 -25.91 -22.50
CA ASP A 6 17.09 -24.73 -23.37
C ASP A 6 15.92 -23.74 -23.24
N TRP A 7 15.40 -23.52 -22.03
CA TRP A 7 14.33 -22.56 -21.75
C TRP A 7 14.78 -21.12 -22.03
N GLY A 8 16.09 -20.87 -22.01
CA GLY A 8 16.68 -19.57 -22.29
C GLY A 8 16.36 -18.55 -21.19
N GLU A 9 17.12 -17.45 -21.17
CA GLU A 9 17.01 -16.41 -20.15
C GLU A 9 15.62 -15.76 -20.10
N ARG A 10 14.95 -15.69 -21.25
CA ARG A 10 13.59 -15.16 -21.38
C ARG A 10 12.54 -15.95 -20.60
N ALA A 11 12.66 -17.28 -20.54
CA ALA A 11 11.74 -18.09 -19.75
C ALA A 11 11.92 -17.85 -18.25
N TYR A 12 13.17 -17.71 -17.80
CA TYR A 12 13.46 -17.39 -16.40
C TYR A 12 12.94 -16.00 -16.02
N ILE A 13 13.13 -15.00 -16.87
CA ILE A 13 12.56 -13.66 -16.71
C ILE A 13 11.03 -13.74 -16.60
N HIS A 14 10.38 -14.53 -17.46
CA HIS A 14 8.93 -14.67 -17.45
C HIS A 14 8.42 -15.30 -16.15
N VAL A 15 9.00 -16.42 -15.73
CA VAL A 15 8.64 -17.11 -14.47
C VAL A 15 8.88 -16.20 -13.26
N TYR A 16 10.00 -15.48 -13.24
CA TYR A 16 10.31 -14.55 -12.18
C TYR A 16 9.25 -13.45 -12.05
N ARG A 17 8.80 -12.86 -13.17
CA ARG A 17 7.74 -11.84 -13.16
C ARG A 17 6.41 -12.36 -12.62
N ILE A 18 6.06 -13.63 -12.85
CA ILE A 18 4.83 -14.22 -12.29
C ILE A 18 4.87 -14.23 -10.75
N GLY A 19 6.05 -14.44 -10.16
CA GLY A 19 6.23 -14.48 -8.71
C GLY A 19 6.32 -13.12 -8.02
N LEU A 20 6.37 -12.02 -8.78
CA LEU A 20 6.53 -10.68 -8.20
C LEU A 20 5.22 -10.11 -7.66
N ALA A 21 5.34 -9.30 -6.61
CA ALA A 21 4.23 -8.51 -6.11
C ALA A 21 3.71 -7.55 -7.19
N SER A 22 2.39 -7.37 -7.28
CA SER A 22 1.74 -6.49 -8.27
C SER A 22 2.34 -5.09 -8.29
N ARG A 23 2.69 -4.56 -7.12
CA ARG A 23 3.34 -3.26 -6.98
C ARG A 23 4.71 -3.18 -7.68
N LEU A 24 5.53 -4.24 -7.58
CA LEU A 24 6.81 -4.28 -8.28
C LEU A 24 6.59 -4.41 -9.79
N LEU A 25 5.57 -5.16 -10.21
CA LEU A 25 5.19 -5.27 -11.62
C LEU A 25 4.77 -3.92 -12.22
N ASP A 26 3.98 -3.12 -11.49
CA ASP A 26 3.59 -1.78 -11.94
C ASP A 26 4.80 -0.83 -12.07
N GLN A 27 5.73 -0.91 -11.11
CA GLN A 27 6.96 -0.10 -11.14
C GLN A 27 7.90 -0.54 -12.26
N LEU A 28 8.02 -1.86 -12.51
CA LEU A 28 8.77 -2.41 -13.64
C LEU A 28 8.15 -2.01 -14.98
N ALA A 29 6.82 -2.03 -15.10
CA ALA A 29 6.11 -1.60 -16.31
C ALA A 29 6.29 -0.10 -16.58
N SER A 30 6.48 0.70 -15.53
CA SER A 30 6.77 2.14 -15.62
C SER A 30 8.25 2.45 -15.84
N HIS A 31 9.15 1.46 -15.76
CA HIS A 31 10.57 1.68 -15.91
C HIS A 31 10.93 1.74 -17.41
N PRO A 32 11.54 2.83 -17.91
CA PRO A 32 12.01 2.88 -19.29
C PRO A 32 13.25 1.99 -19.46
N GLY A 33 13.03 0.73 -19.82
CA GLY A 33 14.10 -0.23 -20.10
C GLY A 33 13.54 -1.62 -20.39
N ASN A 34 14.13 -2.29 -21.38
CA ASN A 34 13.94 -3.72 -21.54
C ASN A 34 14.97 -4.43 -20.66
N PHE A 35 14.53 -5.45 -19.93
CA PHE A 35 15.42 -6.32 -19.17
C PHE A 35 15.81 -7.48 -20.09
N ASP A 36 16.99 -7.38 -20.70
CA ASP A 36 17.49 -8.41 -21.60
C ASP A 36 18.11 -9.58 -20.84
N THR A 37 18.57 -9.32 -19.61
CA THR A 37 19.10 -10.33 -18.70
C THR A 37 18.27 -10.49 -17.43
N LEU A 38 18.27 -11.70 -16.87
CA LEU A 38 17.62 -11.98 -15.60
C LEU A 38 18.29 -11.21 -14.45
N GLN A 39 19.60 -11.03 -14.54
CA GLN A 39 20.36 -10.32 -13.52
C GLN A 39 19.97 -8.84 -13.42
N GLU A 40 19.83 -8.15 -14.56
CA GLU A 40 19.33 -6.76 -14.57
C GLU A 40 17.94 -6.64 -13.95
N LEU A 41 17.05 -7.59 -14.26
CA LEU A 41 15.71 -7.62 -13.67
C LEU A 41 15.76 -7.78 -12.14
N LEU A 42 16.61 -8.67 -11.65
CA LEU A 42 16.82 -8.90 -10.22
C LEU A 42 17.34 -7.64 -9.52
N ASP A 43 18.39 -7.02 -10.05
CA ASP A 43 19.01 -5.83 -9.46
C ASP A 43 18.01 -4.67 -9.38
N VAL A 44 17.24 -4.42 -10.45
CA VAL A 44 16.21 -3.37 -10.44
C VAL A 44 15.08 -3.68 -9.46
N THR A 45 14.61 -4.93 -9.39
CA THR A 45 13.58 -5.29 -8.41
C THR A 45 14.04 -5.09 -6.98
N LEU A 46 15.29 -5.44 -6.67
CA LEU A 46 15.89 -5.25 -5.36
C LEU A 46 16.00 -3.78 -5.00
N GLU A 47 16.41 -2.93 -5.95
CA GLU A 47 16.48 -1.49 -5.75
C GLU A 47 15.09 -0.87 -5.48
N LEU A 48 14.08 -1.25 -6.28
CA LEU A 48 12.71 -0.76 -6.12
C LEU A 48 12.10 -1.15 -4.77
N ASP A 49 12.38 -2.38 -4.32
CA ASP A 49 11.90 -2.87 -3.04
C ASP A 49 12.62 -2.17 -1.87
N THR A 50 13.94 -2.00 -1.97
CA THR A 50 14.74 -1.27 -0.97
C THR A 50 14.26 0.18 -0.83
N ARG A 51 14.12 0.92 -1.93
CA ARG A 51 13.61 2.31 -1.92
C ARG A 51 12.19 2.41 -1.37
N TYR A 52 11.38 1.37 -1.51
CA TYR A 52 10.07 1.35 -0.89
C TYR A 52 10.14 1.22 0.62
N HIS A 53 10.91 0.25 1.09
CA HIS A 53 11.09 0.01 2.51
C HIS A 53 11.71 1.23 3.22
N GLU A 54 12.63 1.92 2.56
CA GLU A 54 13.17 3.21 3.02
C GLU A 54 12.07 4.28 3.13
N ARG A 55 11.29 4.50 2.05
CA ARG A 55 10.17 5.47 2.09
C ARG A 55 9.09 5.10 3.11
N LYS A 56 8.85 3.80 3.33
CA LYS A 56 7.93 3.31 4.36
C LYS A 56 8.49 3.56 5.76
N LYS A 57 9.80 3.46 5.96
CA LYS A 57 10.47 3.77 7.22
C LYS A 57 10.40 5.27 7.54
N GLU A 58 10.54 6.14 6.55
CA GLU A 58 10.35 7.59 6.73
C GLU A 58 8.90 7.96 7.08
N LYS A 59 7.91 7.33 6.42
CA LYS A 59 6.49 7.50 6.75
C LYS A 59 6.07 6.80 8.05
N GLY A 60 6.81 5.79 8.50
CA GLY A 60 6.57 5.08 9.77
C GLY A 60 7.22 5.77 10.97
N GLY A 61 8.35 6.48 10.78
CA GLY A 61 8.96 7.35 11.79
C GLY A 61 8.15 8.63 12.04
N ASN A 62 7.32 9.01 11.07
CA ASN A 62 6.30 10.03 11.21
C ASN A 62 4.91 9.38 11.23
N GLN A 63 4.71 8.35 12.07
CA GLN A 63 3.42 8.17 12.69
C GLN A 63 3.18 9.40 13.56
N GLU A 64 2.71 10.45 12.88
CA GLU A 64 1.71 11.38 13.35
C GLU A 64 1.01 10.77 14.56
N LYS A 65 1.30 11.36 15.73
CA LYS A 65 0.58 11.08 16.97
C LYS A 65 -0.89 11.20 16.64
N LYS A 66 -1.53 10.07 16.33
CA LYS A 66 -2.99 9.98 16.29
C LYS A 66 -3.41 10.55 17.64
N PRO A 67 -4.19 11.66 17.70
CA PRO A 67 -4.62 12.17 18.99
C PRO A 67 -5.28 10.98 19.70
N PRO A 68 -4.91 10.68 20.96
CA PRO A 68 -5.49 9.55 21.65
C PRO A 68 -6.99 9.75 21.62
N VAL A 69 -7.69 8.85 20.91
CA VAL A 69 -9.14 8.78 20.96
C VAL A 69 -9.44 8.37 22.39
N SER A 70 -9.67 9.38 23.23
CA SER A 70 -10.18 9.22 24.58
C SER A 70 -11.45 8.40 24.45
N ARG A 71 -11.38 7.12 24.83
CA ARG A 71 -12.56 6.29 25.03
C ARG A 71 -13.27 6.86 26.27
N SER A 72 -14.05 7.92 26.07
CA SER A 72 -15.07 8.30 27.03
C SER A 72 -16.17 7.25 26.96
N ASN A 73 -16.15 6.37 27.96
CA ASN A 73 -17.22 5.44 28.31
C ASN A 73 -18.59 6.13 28.20
N PRO A 74 -19.54 5.68 27.34
CA PRO A 74 -20.89 6.19 27.38
C PRO A 74 -21.71 5.34 28.36
N SER A 75 -21.52 5.57 29.66
CA SER A 75 -22.33 4.95 30.71
C SER A 75 -22.78 6.00 31.72
N SER A 76 -23.73 6.84 31.30
CA SER A 76 -24.80 7.47 32.10
C SER A 76 -25.47 8.53 31.21
N LEU A 77 -26.66 8.27 30.70
CA LEU A 77 -27.95 8.74 31.24
C LEU A 77 -28.05 10.27 31.33
N PHE A 78 -29.16 10.78 30.76
CA PHE A 78 -29.76 12.12 30.93
C PHE A 78 -29.25 13.25 29.98
N PHE A 79 -30.04 14.09 29.31
CA PHE A 79 -31.47 14.43 29.38
C PHE A 79 -31.94 15.15 28.08
N LYS A 80 -33.25 14.97 27.79
CA LYS A 80 -34.22 15.85 27.10
C LYS A 80 -34.04 16.23 25.62
N LYS A 81 -34.77 15.50 24.78
CA LYS A 81 -35.35 15.98 23.52
C LYS A 81 -36.42 17.04 23.85
N ALA A 82 -36.28 18.25 23.32
CA ALA A 82 -37.37 19.23 23.24
C ALA A 82 -37.45 19.73 21.79
N SER A 83 -38.51 19.32 21.10
CA SER A 83 -38.91 19.82 19.78
C SER A 83 -39.80 21.05 19.99
N PRO A 84 -39.47 22.23 19.45
CA PRO A 84 -40.38 23.37 19.48
C PRO A 84 -41.13 23.47 18.14
N TYR A 85 -42.15 22.64 17.95
CA TYR A 85 -43.23 22.95 17.01
C TYR A 85 -44.51 23.07 17.81
N THR A 86 -44.87 24.30 18.21
CA THR A 86 -46.25 24.84 18.26
C THR A 86 -46.32 26.21 18.94
N ARG A 87 -46.81 27.22 18.20
CA ARG A 87 -47.86 28.22 18.52
C ARG A 87 -47.57 29.54 17.78
N ALA A 88 -48.34 29.83 16.73
CA ALA A 88 -49.59 30.59 16.76
C ALA A 88 -49.32 32.11 16.86
N ILE A 89 -49.28 32.78 15.69
CA ILE A 89 -49.35 34.24 15.60
C ILE A 89 -50.85 34.58 15.49
N LEU A 90 -51.31 35.31 16.49
CA LEU A 90 -52.62 35.97 16.55
C LEU A 90 -52.42 37.36 15.93
N MET A 91 -53.20 37.70 14.90
CA MET A 91 -53.51 39.07 14.47
C MET A 91 -54.96 39.10 14.01
#